data_AF-A0A7C7JQD5-F1
#
_entry.id   AF-A0A7C7JQD5-F1
#
_cell.length_a   1.000
_cell.length_b   1.000
_cell.length_c   1.000
_cell.angle_alpha   90.00
_cell.angle_beta   90.00
_cell.angle_gamma   90.00
#
_symmetry.space_group_name_H-M   'P 1'
#
loop_
_entity.id
_entity.type
_entity.pdbx_description
1 polymer ?
#
loop_
_entity_poly.entity_id
_entity_poly.type
_entity_poly.pdbx_seq_one_letter_code
_entity_poly.pdbx_strand_id
1 'polypeptide(L)'
;MQITRDENVITIHGNIKSVSDYTEIQGHLQAAIANGNTSITIKIVDSISITSSVIGIFLKVIKKDGVNLTVLVGNKHLYDLLNELNLLAVFNVRQL
;
A
#
# COMPACT_ATOMS: atom_id res chain seq x y z
N MET A 1 8.00 10.75 5.29
CA MET A 1 6.98 9.70 5.41
C MET A 1 7.19 9.04 6.75
N GLN A 2 6.13 8.57 7.40
CA GLN A 2 6.21 7.77 8.62
C GLN A 2 5.40 6.49 8.41
N ILE A 3 5.99 5.33 8.71
CA ILE A 3 5.31 4.04 8.64
C ILE A 3 5.22 3.42 10.02
N THR A 4 4.04 2.95 10.38
CA THR A 4 3.82 2.07 11.53
C THR A 4 3.24 0.75 11.06
N ARG A 5 3.56 -0.34 11.77
CA ARG A 5 3.02 -1.66 11.49
C ARG A 5 2.43 -2.24 12.77
N ASP A 6 1.17 -2.63 12.70
CA ASP A 6 0.47 -3.36 13.74
C ASP A 6 -0.12 -4.64 13.13
N GLU A 7 0.37 -5.80 13.57
CA GLU A 7 0.06 -7.12 13.00
C GLU A 7 0.16 -7.17 11.46
N ASN A 8 -0.99 -7.14 10.79
CA ASN A 8 -1.15 -7.18 9.34
C ASN A 8 -1.55 -5.83 8.72
N VAL A 9 -1.59 -4.76 9.52
CA VAL A 9 -1.89 -3.40 9.09
C VAL A 9 -0.61 -2.57 9.03
N ILE A 10 -0.33 -1.99 7.87
CA ILE A 10 0.77 -1.06 7.66
C ILE A 10 0.16 0.32 7.43
N THR A 11 0.38 1.25 8.35
CA THR A 11 -0.13 2.63 8.24
C THR A 11 0.97 3.56 7.76
N ILE A 12 0.67 4.35 6.72
CA ILE A 12 1.58 5.27 6.06
C ILE A 12 1.03 6.69 6.19
N HIS A 13 1.87 7.58 6.72
CA HIS A 13 1.65 9.02 6.78
C HIS A 13 2.67 9.79 5.94
N GLY A 14 2.22 10.91 5.36
CA GLY A 14 2.99 11.77 4.48
C GLY A 14 3.12 11.24 3.04
N ASN A 15 3.75 12.05 2.20
CA ASN A 15 3.86 11.78 0.76
C ASN A 15 4.83 10.64 0.44
N ILE A 16 4.40 9.77 -0.48
CA ILE A 16 5.20 8.65 -1.02
C ILE A 16 5.82 9.11 -2.35
N LYS A 17 7.09 9.53 -2.35
CA LYS A 17 7.70 10.19 -3.54
C LYS A 17 9.15 9.79 -3.82
N SER A 18 9.84 9.16 -2.87
CA SER A 18 11.27 8.89 -2.95
C SER A 18 11.59 7.41 -3.07
N VAL A 19 12.82 7.10 -3.49
CA VAL A 19 13.33 5.72 -3.55
C VAL A 19 13.47 5.11 -2.15
N SER A 20 13.75 5.93 -1.13
CA SER A 20 13.76 5.46 0.26
C SER A 20 12.36 5.07 0.72
N ASP A 21 11.32 5.84 0.35
CA ASP A 21 9.93 5.49 0.69
C ASP A 21 9.54 4.12 0.12
N TYR A 22 9.91 3.88 -1.15
CA TYR A 22 9.73 2.59 -1.82
C TYR A 22 10.40 1.45 -1.01
N THR A 23 11.65 1.66 -0.62
CA THR A 23 12.46 0.63 0.07
C THR A 23 11.87 0.31 1.45
N GLU A 24 11.43 1.34 2.17
CA GLU A 24 10.81 1.19 3.49
C GLU A 24 9.47 0.43 3.40
N ILE A 25 8.59 0.80 2.46
CA ILE A 25 7.32 0.10 2.21
C ILE A 25 7.57 -1.37 1.85
N GLN A 26 8.54 -1.63 0.97
CA GLN A 26 8.91 -2.99 0.58
C GLN A 26 9.39 -3.79 1.80
N GLY A 27 10.20 -3.20 2.67
CA GLY A 27 10.70 -3.83 3.90
C GLY A 27 9.55 -4.24 4.83
N HIS A 28 8.60 -3.35 5.09
CA HIS A 28 7.45 -3.64 5.94
C HIS A 28 6.54 -4.74 5.37
N LEU A 29 6.31 -4.72 4.06
CA LEU A 29 5.54 -5.76 3.36
C LEU A 29 6.22 -7.12 3.45
N GLN A 30 7.52 -7.19 3.12
CA GLN A 30 8.28 -8.43 3.18
C GLN A 30 8.32 -8.99 4.61
N ALA A 31 8.50 -8.13 5.61
CA ALA A 31 8.48 -8.56 7.01
C ALA A 31 7.09 -9.05 7.45
N ALA A 32 6.00 -8.47 6.96
CA ALA A 32 4.65 -8.97 7.23
C ALA A 32 4.41 -10.35 6.60
N ILE A 33 4.86 -10.55 5.35
CA ILE A 33 4.76 -11.83 4.64
C ILE A 33 5.60 -12.91 5.34
N ALA A 34 6.83 -12.58 5.73
CA ALA A 34 7.71 -13.49 6.46
C ALA A 34 7.13 -13.93 7.82
N ASN A 35 6.29 -13.08 8.43
CA ASN A 35 5.55 -13.42 9.65
C ASN A 35 4.31 -14.30 9.40
N GLY A 36 4.07 -14.73 8.17
CA GLY A 36 2.96 -15.62 7.80
C GLY A 36 1.65 -14.90 7.45
N ASN A 37 1.65 -13.57 7.34
CA ASN A 37 0.43 -12.83 6.99
C ASN A 37 0.05 -13.09 5.52
N THR A 38 -1.09 -13.75 5.31
CA THR A 38 -1.67 -14.00 3.99
C THR A 38 -2.67 -12.92 3.56
N SER A 39 -3.06 -12.04 4.50
CA SER A 39 -3.85 -10.84 4.22
C SER A 39 -3.22 -9.64 4.88
N ILE A 40 -3.00 -8.57 4.11
CA ILE A 40 -2.35 -7.34 4.57
C ILE A 40 -3.22 -6.14 4.22
N THR A 41 -3.36 -5.21 5.16
CA THR A 41 -4.01 -3.92 4.93
C THR A 41 -2.97 -2.81 4.91
N ILE A 42 -2.88 -2.06 3.81
CA ILE A 42 -2.11 -0.82 3.74
C ILE A 42 -3.08 0.33 4.01
N LYS A 43 -2.81 1.15 5.01
CA LYS A 43 -3.59 2.34 5.33
C LYS A 43 -2.79 3.59 4.96
N ILE A 44 -3.16 4.27 3.88
CA ILE A 44 -2.55 5.52 3.42
C ILE A 44 -3.42 6.68 3.89
N VAL A 45 -2.96 7.42 4.90
CA VAL A 45 -3.82 8.35 5.63
C VAL A 45 -4.02 9.68 4.90
N ASP A 46 -2.92 10.31 4.48
CA ASP A 46 -2.91 11.71 4.03
C ASP A 46 -2.15 11.93 2.71
N SER A 47 -1.48 10.91 2.16
CA SER A 47 -0.77 11.02 0.88
C SER A 47 -1.73 11.31 -0.27
N ILE A 48 -1.37 12.29 -1.12
CA ILE A 48 -2.16 12.69 -2.30
C ILE A 48 -1.86 11.78 -3.50
N SER A 49 -0.71 11.10 -3.51
CA SER A 49 -0.27 10.26 -4.62
C SER A 49 0.56 9.06 -4.13
N ILE A 50 0.81 8.14 -5.05
CA ILE A 50 1.79 7.06 -4.91
C ILE A 50 2.63 6.97 -6.18
N THR A 51 3.87 6.52 -6.06
CA THR A 51 4.74 6.29 -7.21
C THR A 51 4.37 4.99 -7.93
N SER A 52 4.70 4.90 -9.22
CA SER A 52 4.54 3.68 -10.01
C SER A 52 5.32 2.48 -9.45
N SER A 53 6.45 2.73 -8.77
CA SER A 53 7.24 1.70 -8.12
C SER A 53 6.49 1.06 -6.95
N VAL A 54 5.73 1.84 -6.16
CA VAL A 54 4.91 1.32 -5.06
C VAL A 54 3.71 0.53 -5.60
N ILE A 55 3.07 1.01 -6.67
CA ILE A 55 2.04 0.25 -7.41
C ILE A 55 2.60 -1.12 -7.84
N GLY A 56 3.83 -1.13 -8.37
CA GLY A 56 4.52 -2.35 -8.79
C GLY A 56 4.75 -3.34 -7.65
N ILE A 57 5.13 -2.86 -6.45
CA ILE A 57 5.27 -3.73 -5.28
C ILE A 57 3.91 -4.34 -4.90
N PHE A 58 2.85 -3.55 -4.83
CA PHE A 58 1.51 -4.04 -4.45
C PHE A 58 1.03 -5.13 -5.42
N LEU A 59 1.21 -4.91 -6.73
CA LEU A 59 0.92 -5.92 -7.74
C LEU A 59 1.74 -7.19 -7.57
N LYS A 60 3.03 -7.07 -7.26
CA LYS A 60 3.90 -8.22 -7.02
C LYS A 60 3.42 -9.02 -5.80
N VAL A 61 3.08 -8.34 -4.71
CA VAL A 61 2.58 -8.98 -3.48
C VAL A 61 1.31 -9.78 -3.73
N ILE A 62 0.37 -9.24 -4.51
CA ILE A 62 -0.86 -9.94 -4.88
C ILE A 62 -0.57 -11.12 -5.81
N LYS A 63 0.16 -10.89 -6.91
CA LYS A 63 0.28 -11.86 -8.00
C LYS A 63 1.34 -12.93 -7.76
N LYS A 64 2.46 -12.56 -7.14
CA LYS A 64 3.61 -13.45 -6.93
C LYS A 64 3.59 -14.07 -5.54
N ASP A 65 3.30 -13.27 -4.52
CA ASP A 65 3.33 -13.72 -3.13
C ASP A 65 1.97 -14.27 -2.66
N GLY A 66 0.90 -14.10 -3.47
CA GLY A 66 -0.43 -14.66 -3.20
C GLY A 66 -1.17 -14.01 -2.04
N VAL A 67 -0.76 -12.80 -1.65
CA VAL A 67 -1.33 -12.08 -0.50
C VAL A 67 -2.61 -11.37 -0.87
N ASN A 68 -3.63 -11.48 -0.01
CA ASN A 68 -4.84 -10.68 -0.10
C ASN A 68 -4.59 -9.26 0.43
N LEU A 69 -4.30 -8.33 -0.48
CA LEU A 69 -4.00 -6.93 -0.17
C LEU A 69 -5.26 -6.07 -0.17
N THR A 70 -5.44 -5.26 0.87
CA THR A 70 -6.47 -4.20 0.93
C THR A 70 -5.78 -2.85 1.12
N VAL A 71 -6.18 -1.83 0.37
CA VAL A 71 -5.64 -0.47 0.51
C VAL A 71 -6.72 0.48 1.01
N LEU A 72 -6.55 1.02 2.22
CA LEU A 72 -7.42 2.05 2.78
C LEU A 72 -6.81 3.42 2.51
N VAL A 73 -7.58 4.34 1.91
CA VAL A 73 -7.12 5.66 1.49
C VAL A 73 -7.93 6.75 2.17
N GLY A 74 -7.28 7.62 2.93
CA GLY A 74 -7.93 8.77 3.57
C GLY A 74 -8.00 10.01 2.68
N ASN A 75 -7.08 10.14 1.71
CA ASN A 75 -7.05 11.29 0.81
C ASN A 75 -7.90 11.06 -0.44
N LYS A 76 -8.89 11.94 -0.68
CA LYS A 76 -9.77 11.85 -1.85
C LYS A 76 -9.01 11.88 -3.19
N HIS A 77 -7.98 12.71 -3.31
CA HIS A 77 -7.21 12.78 -4.56
C HIS A 77 -6.48 11.49 -4.88
N LEU A 78 -5.92 10.82 -3.86
CA LEU A 78 -5.30 9.52 -4.06
C LEU A 78 -6.33 8.45 -4.42
N TYR A 79 -7.51 8.46 -3.81
CA TYR A 79 -8.58 7.54 -4.17
C TYR A 79 -9.01 7.74 -5.63
N ASP A 80 -9.24 8.99 -6.04
CA ASP A 80 -9.64 9.34 -7.40
C ASP A 80 -8.53 8.97 -8.41
N LEU A 81 -7.26 9.20 -8.08
CA LEU A 81 -6.11 8.76 -8.89
C LEU A 81 -6.09 7.23 -9.08
N LEU A 82 -6.30 6.46 -8.01
CA LEU A 82 -6.34 4.99 -8.11
C LEU A 82 -7.54 4.51 -8.94
N ASN A 83 -8.65 5.25 -8.92
CA ASN A 83 -9.81 4.98 -9.77
C ASN A 83 -9.51 5.24 -11.25
N GLU A 84 -8.91 6.38 -11.59
CA GLU A 84 -8.50 6.72 -12.96
C GLU A 84 -7.54 5.67 -13.55
N LEU A 85 -6.67 5.11 -12.71
CA LEU A 85 -5.75 4.04 -13.08
C LEU A 85 -6.38 2.63 -13.11
N ASN A 86 -7.68 2.49 -12.82
CA ASN A 86 -8.42 1.23 -12.71
C ASN A 86 -7.84 0.26 -11.66
N LEU A 87 -7.28 0.79 -10.57
CA LEU A 87 -6.63 0.00 -9.51
C LEU A 87 -7.53 -0.31 -8.33
N LEU A 88 -8.74 0.27 -8.25
CA LEU A 88 -9.65 0.05 -7.11
C LEU A 88 -9.94 -1.43 -6.86
N ALA A 89 -10.34 -2.15 -7.92
CA ALA A 89 -10.63 -3.58 -7.82
C ALA A 89 -9.36 -4.42 -7.60
N VAL A 90 -8.24 -4.02 -8.21
CA VAL A 90 -6.98 -4.76 -8.14
C VAL A 90 -6.42 -4.75 -6.73
N PHE A 91 -6.50 -3.62 -6.03
CA PHE A 91 -5.94 -3.44 -4.68
C PHE A 91 -7.00 -3.48 -3.57
N ASN A 92 -8.25 -3.86 -3.89
CA ASN A 92 -9.40 -3.79 -2.98
C ASN A 92 -9.43 -2.44 -2.22
N VAL A 93 -9.35 -1.33 -2.98
CA VAL A 93 -9.21 0.01 -2.41
C VAL A 93 -10.53 0.43 -1.76
N ARG A 94 -10.44 1.00 -0.55
CA ARG A 94 -11.57 1.57 0.19
C ARG A 94 -11.20 2.93 0.75
N GLN A 95 -12.17 3.80 0.92
CA GLN A 95 -11.96 5.04 1.68
C GLN A 95 -11.92 4.75 3.18
N LEU A 96 -11.14 5.54 3.92
CA LEU A 96 -11.10 5.53 5.39
C LEU A 96 -12.32 6.18 6.03
#